data_AF-A0A367FPU5-F1
#
_entry.id   AF-A0A367FPU5-F1
#
_cell.length_a   1.000
_cell.length_b   1.000
_cell.length_c   1.000
_cell.angle_alpha   90.00
_cell.angle_beta   90.00
_cell.angle_gamma   90.00
#
_symmetry.space_group_name_H-M   'P 1'
#
loop_
_entity.id
_entity.type
_entity.pdbx_description
1 polymer ?
#
loop_
_entity_poly.entity_id
_entity_poly.type
_entity_poly.pdbx_seq_one_letter_code
_entity_poly.pdbx_strand_id
1 'polypeptide(L)'
;MRRRGLAVAGTGAALALALTACLAEAPDWRASGAYGAPGQEATAPGVPPPAASPSMRPAPAPWEEARATEVLLAHPALGRTVRTAYARAAGRPLRSAADLRVHTLIFRRHGCEAHRCLQLFVEFPGHRWLDVGRVIVDLSTGGVRVLKW
;
A
#
# COMPACT_ATOMS: atom_id res chain seq x y z
N MET A 1 -36.82 -4.88 -64.48
CA MET A 1 -35.98 -5.29 -63.31
C MET A 1 -36.76 -4.92 -62.05
N ARG A 2 -37.61 -5.79 -61.47
CA ARG A 2 -37.42 -6.80 -60.40
C ARG A 2 -37.11 -6.26 -58.98
N ARG A 3 -37.98 -6.69 -58.03
CA ARG A 3 -37.93 -6.72 -56.52
C ARG A 3 -38.36 -5.42 -55.81
N ARG A 4 -39.41 -5.32 -54.98
CA ARG A 4 -39.93 -6.07 -53.79
C ARG A 4 -38.97 -6.10 -52.58
N GLY A 5 -39.45 -5.64 -51.42
CA GLY A 5 -38.97 -5.96 -50.07
C GLY A 5 -39.11 -4.76 -49.10
N LEU A 6 -40.18 -4.67 -48.30
CA LEU A 6 -40.40 -5.25 -46.96
C LEU A 6 -39.74 -4.47 -45.79
N ALA A 7 -40.62 -4.16 -44.83
CA ALA A 7 -40.40 -3.57 -43.51
C ALA A 7 -39.32 -4.25 -42.67
N VAL A 8 -38.72 -3.48 -41.74
CA VAL A 8 -38.41 -3.96 -40.39
C VAL A 8 -38.61 -2.81 -39.40
N ALA A 9 -39.54 -3.03 -38.47
CA ALA A 9 -39.67 -2.29 -37.23
C ALA A 9 -38.49 -2.61 -36.31
N GLY A 10 -37.91 -1.59 -35.69
CA GLY A 10 -36.83 -1.71 -34.70
C GLY A 10 -37.11 -0.84 -33.49
N THR A 11 -38.21 -1.09 -32.79
CA THR A 11 -38.36 -0.77 -31.37
C THR A 11 -37.34 -1.59 -30.59
N GLY A 12 -36.43 -0.95 -29.87
CA GLY A 12 -35.64 -1.67 -28.88
C GLY A 12 -34.34 -1.00 -28.48
N ALA A 13 -34.25 -0.74 -27.17
CA ALA A 13 -33.05 -0.47 -26.38
C ALA A 13 -32.43 0.93 -26.59
N ALA A 14 -32.03 1.64 -25.54
CA ALA A 14 -31.52 1.14 -24.28
C ALA A 14 -31.99 2.00 -23.10
N LEU A 15 -32.22 1.32 -21.99
CA LEU A 15 -32.35 1.88 -20.66
C LEU A 15 -31.28 2.95 -20.44
N ALA A 16 -31.72 4.18 -20.13
CA ALA A 16 -30.92 5.10 -19.35
C ALA A 16 -30.88 4.57 -17.91
N LEU A 17 -29.99 3.59 -17.67
CA LEU A 17 -29.60 3.23 -16.31
C LEU A 17 -28.83 4.42 -15.75
N ALA A 18 -29.55 5.23 -14.97
CA ALA A 18 -28.95 6.14 -14.01
C ALA A 18 -28.05 5.31 -13.08
N LEU A 19 -26.75 5.35 -13.32
CA LEU A 19 -25.71 4.87 -12.41
C LEU A 19 -25.57 5.90 -11.28
N THR A 20 -26.61 5.97 -10.45
CA THR A 20 -26.53 6.56 -9.12
C THR A 20 -25.93 5.52 -8.19
N ALA A 21 -24.93 5.95 -7.43
CA ALA A 21 -24.35 5.30 -6.26
C ALA A 21 -23.51 4.03 -6.50
N CYS A 22 -22.21 4.24 -6.68
CA CYS A 22 -21.21 3.52 -5.90
C CYS A 22 -20.10 4.51 -5.52
N LEU A 23 -20.41 5.43 -4.60
CA LEU A 23 -19.39 5.79 -3.64
C LEU A 23 -19.14 4.50 -2.86
N ALA A 24 -18.13 3.75 -3.28
CA ALA A 24 -17.52 2.79 -2.39
C ALA A 24 -16.88 3.65 -1.30
N GLU A 25 -17.56 3.77 -0.17
CA GLU A 25 -16.95 4.17 1.10
C GLU A 25 -15.65 3.37 1.19
N ALA A 26 -14.52 4.07 1.04
CA ALA A 26 -13.24 3.48 1.37
C ALA A 26 -13.38 3.03 2.83
N PRO A 27 -13.00 1.79 3.18
CA PRO A 27 -13.01 1.37 4.57
C PRO A 27 -12.20 2.39 5.36
N ASP A 28 -12.89 3.14 6.22
CA ASP A 28 -12.31 4.17 7.06
C ASP A 28 -11.51 3.47 8.15
N TRP A 29 -10.31 3.03 7.79
CA TRP A 29 -9.37 2.36 8.68
C TRP A 29 -8.97 3.25 9.86
N ARG A 30 -9.32 4.55 9.85
CA ARG A 30 -9.23 5.42 11.03
C ARG A 30 -10.24 5.08 12.12
N ALA A 31 -11.33 4.38 11.80
CA ALA A 31 -12.36 3.99 12.76
C ALA A 31 -12.11 2.61 13.41
N SER A 32 -11.22 1.78 12.84
CA SER A 32 -10.80 0.53 13.47
C SER A 32 -9.71 0.78 14.50
N GLY A 33 -10.10 1.36 15.64
CA GLY A 33 -9.31 1.40 16.88
C GLY A 33 -9.08 0.01 17.50
N ALA A 34 -8.61 -0.95 16.70
CA ALA A 34 -8.41 -2.35 17.08
C ALA A 34 -6.93 -2.79 17.01
N TYR A 35 -6.00 -1.83 17.01
CA TYR A 35 -4.74 -2.02 17.71
C TYR A 35 -4.88 -1.30 19.03
N GLY A 36 -5.25 -2.04 20.08
CA GLY A 36 -5.14 -1.54 21.43
C GLY A 36 -3.73 -0.99 21.61
N ALA A 37 -3.63 0.29 21.95
CA ALA A 37 -2.39 0.85 22.45
C ALA A 37 -1.95 -0.05 23.63
N PRO A 38 -0.76 -0.68 23.60
CA PRO A 38 -0.26 -1.32 24.80
C PRO A 38 0.02 -0.19 25.81
N GLY A 39 -0.78 -0.12 26.88
CA GLY A 39 -0.47 0.70 28.05
C GLY A 39 -1.29 1.97 28.25
N GLN A 40 -2.60 1.95 28.03
CA GLN A 40 -3.52 2.90 28.69
C GLN A 40 -4.28 2.19 29.82
N GLU A 41 -3.55 1.41 30.62
CA GLU A 41 -4.02 1.10 31.97
C GLU A 41 -3.91 2.42 32.74
N ALA A 42 -5.03 2.90 33.27
CA ALA A 42 -5.09 4.15 34.02
C ALA A 42 -4.04 4.08 35.14
N THR A 43 -2.91 4.74 34.90
CA THR A 43 -1.79 4.77 35.83
C THR A 43 -2.28 5.46 37.09
N ALA A 44 -2.24 4.74 38.21
CA ALA A 44 -2.46 5.32 39.52
C ALA A 44 -1.57 6.58 39.66
N PRO A 45 -2.10 7.71 40.14
CA PRO A 45 -1.34 8.95 40.23
C PRO A 45 -0.09 8.72 41.08
N GLY A 46 1.09 8.82 40.46
CA GLY A 46 2.39 8.74 41.15
C GLY A 46 3.42 7.76 40.57
N VAL A 47 3.08 6.91 39.60
CA VAL A 47 4.08 6.07 38.94
C VAL A 47 4.56 6.76 37.65
N PRO A 48 5.83 7.19 37.56
CA PRO A 48 6.35 7.73 36.30
C PRO A 48 6.33 6.62 35.23
N PRO A 49 5.97 6.94 33.97
CA PRO A 49 6.01 5.94 32.91
C PRO A 49 7.43 5.37 32.81
N PRO A 50 7.60 4.05 32.61
CA PRO A 50 8.92 3.48 32.44
C PRO A 50 9.60 4.19 31.27
N ALA A 51 10.78 4.73 31.51
CA ALA A 51 11.59 5.32 30.44
C ALA A 51 11.71 4.28 29.32
N ALA A 52 11.30 4.64 28.10
CA ALA A 52 11.49 3.78 26.95
C ALA A 52 12.96 3.35 26.91
N SER A 53 13.22 2.05 26.99
CA SER A 53 14.59 1.53 26.93
C SER A 53 15.27 2.11 25.68
N PRO A 54 16.43 2.79 25.80
CA PRO A 54 17.07 3.48 24.67
C PRO A 54 17.44 2.55 23.49
N SER A 55 17.28 1.24 23.66
CA SER A 55 17.48 0.21 22.66
C SER A 55 16.27 -0.06 21.75
N MET A 56 15.07 0.39 22.12
CA MET A 56 13.83 0.13 21.35
C MET A 56 13.50 1.31 20.45
N ARG A 57 13.83 1.20 19.16
CA ARG A 57 13.39 2.20 18.18
C ARG A 57 11.87 2.13 18.06
N PRO A 58 11.17 3.27 18.07
CA PRO A 58 9.73 3.29 17.87
C PRO A 58 9.40 2.70 16.51
N ALA A 59 8.26 2.00 16.44
CA ALA A 59 7.72 1.43 15.21
C ALA A 59 7.71 2.47 14.07
N PRO A 60 7.76 2.03 12.80
CA PRO A 60 7.65 2.94 11.66
C PRO A 60 6.36 3.78 11.75
N ALA A 61 6.49 5.08 11.54
CA ALA A 61 5.35 5.96 11.46
C ALA A 61 4.73 5.88 10.05
N PRO A 62 3.42 6.13 9.88
CA PRO A 62 2.74 5.99 8.58
C PRO A 62 3.36 6.83 7.44
N TRP A 63 3.89 8.01 7.76
CA TRP A 63 4.56 8.87 6.77
C TRP A 63 5.88 8.26 6.28
N GLU A 64 6.56 7.48 7.12
CA GLU A 64 7.80 6.78 6.75
C GLU A 64 7.49 5.66 5.74
N GLU A 65 6.36 4.97 5.92
CA GLU A 65 5.89 3.95 4.98
C GLU A 65 5.52 4.55 3.63
N ALA A 66 4.78 5.66 3.64
CA ALA A 66 4.42 6.39 2.43
C ALA A 66 5.69 6.84 1.69
N ARG A 67 6.64 7.44 2.41
CA ARG A 67 7.90 7.89 1.84
C ARG A 67 8.73 6.74 1.28
N ALA A 68 8.81 5.62 2.00
CA ALA A 68 9.54 4.46 1.53
C ALA A 68 8.92 3.86 0.25
N THR A 69 7.60 3.88 0.17
CA THR A 69 6.84 3.43 -1.01
C THR A 69 7.11 4.32 -2.22
N GLU A 70 7.16 5.64 -2.03
CA GLU A 70 7.55 6.59 -3.09
C GLU A 70 8.97 6.30 -3.59
N VAL A 71 9.92 6.12 -2.67
CA VAL A 71 11.31 5.82 -3.00
C VAL A 71 11.44 4.50 -3.77
N LEU A 72 10.70 3.46 -3.37
CA LEU A 72 10.61 2.20 -4.10
C LEU A 72 10.06 2.40 -5.53
N LEU A 73 8.99 3.16 -5.68
CA LEU A 73 8.33 3.39 -6.97
C LEU A 73 9.13 4.31 -7.90
N ALA A 74 9.98 5.17 -7.34
CA ALA A 74 10.91 6.02 -8.09
C ALA A 74 12.14 5.23 -8.59
N HIS A 75 12.50 4.14 -7.93
CA HIS A 75 13.62 3.31 -8.36
C HIS A 75 13.37 2.72 -9.77
N PRO A 76 14.25 2.92 -10.77
CA PRO A 76 13.94 2.62 -12.17
C PRO A 76 13.55 1.15 -12.43
N ALA A 77 14.31 0.19 -11.93
CA ALA A 77 14.04 -1.23 -12.15
C ALA A 77 12.89 -1.74 -11.26
N LEU A 78 13.02 -1.58 -9.95
CA LEU A 78 12.03 -2.05 -8.97
C LEU A 78 10.66 -1.38 -9.14
N GLY A 79 10.60 -0.07 -9.38
CA GLY A 79 9.35 0.64 -9.63
C GLY A 79 8.61 0.09 -10.85
N ARG A 80 9.33 -0.26 -11.93
CA ARG A 80 8.73 -0.96 -13.09
C ARG A 80 8.21 -2.34 -12.69
N THR A 81 9.01 -3.13 -11.98
CA THR A 81 8.59 -4.46 -11.50
C THR A 81 7.33 -4.40 -10.65
N VAL A 82 7.25 -3.46 -9.70
CA VAL A 82 6.08 -3.24 -8.84
C VAL A 82 4.87 -2.85 -9.68
N ARG A 83 5.01 -1.90 -10.61
CA ARG A 83 3.89 -1.46 -11.48
C ARG A 83 3.38 -2.59 -12.38
N THR A 84 4.29 -3.38 -12.97
CA THR A 84 3.92 -4.53 -13.81
C THR A 84 3.24 -5.62 -12.98
N ALA A 85 3.79 -5.95 -11.80
CA ALA A 85 3.21 -6.94 -10.91
C ALA A 85 1.83 -6.49 -10.41
N TYR A 86 1.68 -5.22 -10.04
CA TYR A 86 0.40 -4.63 -9.68
C TYR A 86 -0.61 -4.72 -10.84
N ALA A 87 -0.21 -4.34 -12.06
CA ALA A 87 -1.10 -4.38 -13.22
C ALA A 87 -1.61 -5.79 -13.51
N ARG A 88 -0.74 -6.80 -13.41
CA ARG A 88 -1.12 -8.22 -13.50
C ARG A 88 -2.03 -8.64 -12.35
N ALA A 89 -1.79 -8.10 -11.15
CA ALA A 89 -2.52 -8.50 -9.97
C ALA A 89 -3.91 -7.85 -9.85
N ALA A 90 -4.03 -6.58 -10.21
CA ALA A 90 -5.22 -5.75 -10.04
C ALA A 90 -6.04 -5.60 -11.33
N GLY A 91 -5.51 -6.04 -12.49
CA GLY A 91 -6.15 -5.86 -13.79
C GLY A 91 -6.20 -4.40 -14.26
N ARG A 92 -5.49 -3.48 -13.58
CA ARG A 92 -5.44 -2.04 -13.88
C ARG A 92 -4.06 -1.46 -13.57
N PRO A 93 -3.65 -0.35 -14.21
CA PRO A 93 -2.38 0.30 -13.87
C PRO A 93 -2.37 0.85 -12.43
N LEU A 94 -1.18 0.90 -11.85
CA LEU A 94 -0.93 1.54 -10.55
C LEU A 94 -0.97 3.07 -10.73
N ARG A 95 -1.89 3.76 -10.05
CA ARG A 95 -2.06 5.22 -10.20
C ARG A 95 -1.17 6.01 -9.25
N SER A 96 -1.03 5.54 -8.02
CA SER A 96 -0.25 6.22 -6.98
C SER A 96 0.32 5.21 -5.96
N ALA A 97 1.19 5.68 -5.06
CA ALA A 97 1.67 4.88 -3.94
C ALA A 97 0.54 4.38 -3.03
N ALA A 98 -0.55 5.14 -2.90
CA ALA A 98 -1.70 4.79 -2.06
C ALA A 98 -2.52 3.61 -2.60
N ASP A 99 -2.34 3.22 -3.86
CA ASP A 99 -2.95 2.00 -4.41
C ASP A 99 -2.26 0.71 -3.90
N LEU A 100 -1.07 0.83 -3.26
CA LEU A 100 -0.34 -0.29 -2.67
C LEU A 100 -0.64 -0.41 -1.18
N ARG A 101 -0.83 -1.64 -0.71
CA ARG A 101 -0.75 -1.96 0.72
C ARG A 101 0.69 -2.30 1.03
N VAL A 102 1.31 -1.53 1.91
CA VAL A 102 2.70 -1.72 2.30
C VAL A 102 2.76 -1.93 3.80
N HIS A 103 3.45 -2.99 4.19
CA HIS A 103 3.80 -3.24 5.59
C HIS A 103 5.29 -3.04 5.74
N THR A 104 5.73 -2.44 6.83
CA THR A 104 7.15 -2.14 7.04
C THR A 104 7.68 -2.69 8.36
N LEU A 105 8.95 -3.06 8.35
CA LEU A 105 9.72 -3.40 9.55
C LEU A 105 11.01 -2.59 9.60
N ILE A 106 11.48 -2.28 10.80
CA ILE A 106 12.76 -1.59 10.99
C ILE A 106 13.91 -2.56 10.67
N PHE A 107 14.74 -2.19 9.70
CA PHE A 107 15.93 -2.96 9.35
C PHE A 107 17.18 -2.38 10.02
N ARG A 108 18.07 -3.23 10.56
CA ARG A 108 19.25 -2.78 11.34
C ARG A 108 20.60 -3.25 10.79
N ARG A 109 20.64 -4.15 9.81
CA ARG A 109 21.88 -4.76 9.33
C ARG A 109 22.36 -4.07 8.05
N HIS A 110 23.58 -4.38 7.62
CA HIS A 110 24.12 -3.97 6.32
C HIS A 110 24.18 -2.45 6.12
N GLY A 111 24.64 -1.70 7.12
CA GLY A 111 24.77 -0.24 7.05
C GLY A 111 23.50 0.52 7.47
N CYS A 112 22.58 -0.15 8.15
CA CYS A 112 21.34 0.42 8.68
C CYS A 112 21.34 0.55 10.22
N GLU A 113 22.50 0.40 10.84
CA GLU A 113 22.71 0.51 12.29
C GLU A 113 22.54 1.97 12.74
N ALA A 114 23.06 2.92 11.96
CA ALA A 114 22.98 4.36 12.20
C ALA A 114 21.82 5.06 11.44
N HIS A 115 21.25 4.39 10.44
CA HIS A 115 20.26 4.98 9.54
C HIS A 115 18.85 4.43 9.78
N ARG A 116 17.83 5.22 9.41
CA ARG A 116 16.42 4.80 9.44
C ARG A 116 16.11 4.01 8.17
N CYS A 117 16.41 2.71 8.19
CA CYS A 117 16.06 1.79 7.10
C CYS A 117 14.78 1.02 7.40
N LEU A 118 13.95 0.86 6.37
CA LEU A 118 12.73 0.07 6.40
C LEU A 118 12.83 -1.11 5.43
N GLN A 119 12.42 -2.28 5.88
CA GLN A 119 12.16 -3.44 5.03
C GLN A 119 10.69 -3.38 4.61
N LEU A 120 10.43 -3.42 3.30
CA LEU A 120 9.09 -3.29 2.74
C LEU A 120 8.53 -4.65 2.35
N PHE A 121 7.26 -4.85 2.69
CA PHE A 121 6.45 -5.97 2.24
C PHE A 121 5.25 -5.39 1.48
N VAL A 122 5.26 -5.53 0.16
CA VAL A 122 4.23 -4.97 -0.71
C VAL A 122 3.18 -6.03 -0.99
N GLU A 123 1.94 -5.73 -0.60
CA GLU A 123 0.77 -6.54 -0.86
C GLU A 123 -0.06 -5.91 -1.99
N PHE A 124 -0.41 -6.73 -2.98
CA PHE A 124 -1.29 -6.39 -4.08
C PHE A 124 -2.73 -6.83 -3.80
N PRO A 125 -3.72 -6.27 -4.51
CA PRO A 125 -5.09 -6.78 -4.48
C PRO A 125 -5.15 -8.30 -4.69
N GLY A 126 -6.00 -8.96 -3.90
CA GLY A 126 -6.11 -10.42 -3.86
C GLY A 126 -5.05 -11.12 -3.01
N HIS A 127 -4.48 -10.43 -2.00
CA HIS A 127 -3.52 -10.97 -1.03
C HIS A 127 -2.24 -11.55 -1.65
N ARG A 128 -1.88 -11.06 -2.84
CA ARG A 128 -0.63 -11.45 -3.50
C ARG A 128 0.48 -10.56 -3.00
N TRP A 129 1.49 -11.17 -2.41
CA TRP A 129 2.68 -10.48 -1.98
C TRP A 129 3.66 -10.40 -3.14
N LEU A 130 4.25 -9.23 -3.32
CA LEU A 130 5.44 -9.13 -4.14
C LEU A 130 6.55 -9.89 -3.39
N ASP A 131 7.28 -10.77 -4.10
CA ASP A 131 8.43 -11.53 -3.56
C ASP A 131 9.65 -10.63 -3.35
N VAL A 132 9.41 -9.49 -2.70
CA VAL A 132 10.36 -8.44 -2.36
C VAL A 132 10.41 -8.23 -0.86
N GLY A 133 10.15 -9.26 -0.05
CA GLY A 133 10.48 -9.26 1.38
C GLY A 133 11.98 -9.07 1.68
N ARG A 134 12.73 -8.55 0.72
CA ARG A 134 14.16 -8.29 0.66
C ARG A 134 14.46 -6.86 0.18
N VAL A 135 13.44 -6.03 -0.06
CA VAL A 135 13.62 -4.62 -0.42
C VAL A 135 13.82 -3.82 0.87
N ILE A 136 15.00 -3.24 1.00
CA ILE A 136 15.37 -2.32 2.07
C ILE A 136 15.43 -0.92 1.48
N VAL A 137 14.65 -0.01 2.06
CA VAL A 137 14.70 1.41 1.75
C VAL A 137 15.42 2.13 2.88
N ASP A 138 16.45 2.88 2.54
CA ASP A 138 17.13 3.78 3.45
C ASP A 138 16.51 5.17 3.31
N LEU A 139 15.74 5.60 4.32
CA LEU A 139 15.06 6.88 4.29
C LEU A 139 16.02 8.07 4.43
N SER A 140 17.23 7.85 4.94
CA SER A 140 18.20 8.93 5.12
C SER A 140 18.89 9.30 3.81
N THR A 141 19.12 8.32 2.93
CA THR A 141 19.77 8.52 1.63
C THR A 141 18.77 8.50 0.46
N GLY A 142 17.54 8.06 0.70
CA GLY A 142 16.57 7.77 -0.38
C GLY A 142 16.97 6.57 -1.23
N GLY A 143 17.88 5.72 -0.73
CA GLY A 143 18.38 4.56 -1.45
C GLY A 143 17.47 3.34 -1.32
N VAL A 144 17.45 2.50 -2.37
CA VAL A 144 16.79 1.19 -2.35
C VAL A 144 17.82 0.10 -2.56
N ARG A 145 17.75 -0.95 -1.76
CA ARG A 145 18.62 -2.13 -1.83
C ARG A 145 17.76 -3.38 -1.86
N VAL A 146 18.16 -4.39 -2.63
CA VAL A 146 17.55 -5.71 -2.58
C VAL A 146 18.56 -6.68 -1.97
N LEU A 147 18.18 -7.33 -0.87
CA LEU A 147 19.01 -8.36 -0.26
C LEU A 147 18.99 -9.60 -1.16
N LYS A 148 20.17 -9.99 -1.65
CA LYS A 148 20.43 -11.30 -2.25
C LYS A 148 20.95 -12.23 -1.16
N TRP A 149 20.60 -13.51 -1.25
CA TRP A 149 21.25 -14.56 -0.45
C TRP A 149 22.58 -14.93 -1.10
#